data_AF-A0A536WHL2-F1
#
_entry.id   AF-A0A536WHL2-F1
#
_cell.length_a   1.000
_cell.length_b   1.000
_cell.length_c   1.000
_cell.angle_alpha   90.00
_cell.angle_beta   90.00
_cell.angle_gamma   90.00
#
_symmetry.space_group_name_H-M   'P 1'
#
loop_
_entity.id
_entity.type
_entity.pdbx_description
1 polymer ?
#
loop_
_entity_poly.entity_id
_entity_poly.type
_entity_poly.pdbx_seq_one_letter_code
_entity_poly.pdbx_strand_id
1 'polypeptide(L)' 'WIDDLEDRVLSIKYGPTDQEETDVEISRDTPVLRMSLGDKTLVKAGARVLVGAQKAADGSYAAVFVFVGKDGVVPPL' A
#
# COMPACT_ATOMS: atom_id res chain seq x y z
N TRP A 1 -4.05 2.94 8.68
CA TRP A 1 -3.44 1.61 8.43
C TRP A 1 -4.53 0.56 8.56
N ILE A 2 -4.48 -0.50 7.76
CA ILE A 2 -5.40 -1.64 7.93
C ILE A 2 -4.97 -2.38 9.19
N ASP A 3 -5.80 -2.33 10.22
CA ASP A 3 -5.53 -3.01 11.48
C ASP A 3 -5.88 -4.49 11.34
N ASP A 4 -7.14 -4.76 11.01
CA ASP A 4 -7.64 -6.10 10.80
C ASP A 4 -8.63 -6.20 9.63
N LEU A 5 -8.79 -7.42 9.14
CA LEU A 5 -9.80 -7.81 8.17
C LEU A 5 -10.46 -9.11 8.65
N GLU A 6 -11.61 -8.98 9.30
CA GLU A 6 -12.44 -10.10 9.71
C GLU A 6 -13.64 -10.20 8.76
N ASP A 7 -13.80 -11.37 8.14
CA ASP A 7 -14.78 -11.62 7.08
C ASP A 7 -14.75 -10.57 5.95
N ARG A 8 -15.64 -9.57 6.05
CA ARG A 8 -15.84 -8.48 5.08
C ARG A 8 -15.85 -7.12 5.77
N VAL A 9 -15.38 -7.06 7.01
CA VAL A 9 -15.26 -5.83 7.78
C VAL A 9 -13.78 -5.49 7.84
N LEU A 10 -13.44 -4.35 7.25
CA LEU A 10 -12.11 -3.79 7.27
C LEU A 10 -12.02 -2.77 8.41
N SER A 11 -11.17 -3.03 9.40
CA SER A 11 -10.89 -2.06 10.45
C SER A 11 -9.72 -1.15 10.06
N ILE A 12 -9.96 0.16 10.08
CA ILE A 12 -9.03 1.19 9.61
C ILE A 12 -8.69 2.14 10.74
N LYS A 13 -7.41 2.17 11.12
CA LYS A 13 -6.85 3.21 12.01
C LYS A 13 -6.50 4.48 11.23
N TYR A 14 -6.95 5.65 11.68
CA TYR A 14 -6.80 6.91 10.96
C TYR A 14 -6.23 8.10 11.76
N GLY A 15 -6.03 7.96 13.06
CA GLY A 15 -5.52 9.05 13.90
C GLY A 15 -4.09 8.85 14.45
N PRO A 16 -3.59 9.80 15.26
CA PRO A 16 -2.29 9.70 15.93
C PRO A 16 -2.22 8.59 16.99
N THR A 17 -3.36 8.07 17.43
CA THR A 17 -3.44 6.99 18.43
C THR A 17 -4.05 5.72 17.83
N ASP A 18 -3.85 4.58 18.49
CA ASP A 18 -4.50 3.33 18.13
C ASP A 18 -6.02 3.30 18.41
N GLN A 19 -6.57 4.34 19.05
CA GLN A 19 -7.98 4.41 19.45
C GLN A 19 -8.88 5.00 18.36
N GLU A 20 -8.30 5.67 17.37
CA GLU A 20 -9.04 6.29 16.28
C GLU A 20 -9.15 5.31 15.12
N GLU A 21 -10.18 4.47 15.20
CA GLU A 21 -10.48 3.43 14.23
C GLU A 21 -11.92 3.50 13.71
N THR A 22 -12.14 2.93 12.54
CA THR A 22 -13.48 2.78 11.96
C THR A 22 -13.56 1.47 11.19
N ASP A 23 -14.74 0.87 11.25
CA ASP A 23 -15.03 -0.37 10.54
C ASP A 23 -15.81 -0.07 9.26
N VAL A 24 -15.36 -0.68 8.17
CA VAL A 24 -15.95 -0.51 6.84
C VAL A 24 -16.37 -1.87 6.29
N GLU A 25 -17.65 -2.01 5.97
CA GLU A 25 -18.14 -3.18 5.25
C GLU A 25 -17.69 -3.15 3.78
N ILE A 26 -17.11 -4.25 3.32
CA ILE A 26 -16.57 -4.42 1.97
C ILE A 26 -17.43 -5.41 1.19
N SER A 27 -17.86 -5.03 -0.02
CA SER A 27 -18.64 -5.94 -0.87
C SER A 27 -17.84 -7.19 -1.25
N ARG A 28 -18.53 -8.28 -1.61
CA ARG A 28 -17.89 -9.58 -1.86
C ARG A 28 -16.93 -9.58 -3.04
N ASP A 29 -17.21 -8.74 -4.03
CA ASP A 29 -16.47 -8.57 -5.27
C ASP A 29 -15.40 -7.47 -5.20
N THR A 30 -15.32 -6.72 -4.09
CA THR A 30 -14.31 -5.68 -3.93
C THR A 30 -12.97 -6.29 -3.50
N PRO A 31 -11.89 -6.11 -4.28
CA PRO A 31 -10.55 -6.49 -3.86
C PRO A 31 -10.03 -5.52 -2.79
N VAL A 32 -9.37 -6.06 -1.76
CA VAL A 32 -8.69 -5.27 -0.73
C VAL A 32 -7.18 -5.37 -0.93
N LEU A 33 -6.53 -4.25 -1.23
CA LEU A 33 -5.07 -4.17 -1.28
C LEU A 33 -4.54 -3.88 0.13
N ARG A 34 -3.97 -4.89 0.79
CA ARG A 34 -3.31 -4.70 2.08
C ARG A 34 -1.87 -4.27 1.89
N MET A 35 -1.48 -3.23 2.62
CA MET A 35 -0.13 -2.70 2.62
C MET A 35 0.50 -2.86 3.99
N SER A 36 1.80 -3.12 4.01
CA SER A 36 2.61 -3.16 5.22
C SER A 36 3.90 -2.38 4.98
N LEU A 37 4.55 -1.95 6.06
CA LEU A 37 5.92 -1.44 5.95
C LEU A 37 6.81 -2.53 5.37
N GLY A 38 7.54 -2.17 4.32
CA GLY A 38 8.55 -3.02 3.70
C GLY A 38 9.94 -2.51 3.99
N ASP A 39 10.94 -3.28 3.57
CA ASP A 39 12.34 -2.89 3.63
C ASP A 39 12.95 -2.82 2.21
N LYS A 40 14.11 -2.18 2.09
CA LYS A 40 14.75 -1.93 0.79
C LYS A 40 15.16 -3.20 0.05
N THR A 41 15.33 -4.34 0.74
CA THR A 41 15.71 -5.61 0.09
C THR A 41 14.59 -6.19 -0.78
N LEU A 42 13.35 -5.70 -0.62
CA LEU A 42 12.22 -6.05 -1.50
C LEU A 42 12.38 -5.48 -2.91
N VAL A 43 13.13 -4.38 -3.07
CA VAL A 43 13.42 -3.77 -4.37
C VAL A 43 14.58 -4.50 -5.02
N LYS A 44 14.24 -5.56 -5.76
CA LYS A 44 15.18 -6.42 -6.48
C LYS A 44 14.80 -6.56 -7.94
N ALA A 45 15.73 -7.04 -8.75
CA ALA A 45 15.46 -7.32 -10.16
C ALA A 45 14.24 -8.25 -10.31
N GLY A 46 13.34 -7.90 -11.25
CA GLY A 46 12.10 -8.64 -11.49
C GLY A 46 10.94 -8.31 -10.54
N ALA A 47 11.15 -7.51 -9.50
CA ALA A 47 10.05 -7.04 -8.66
C ALA A 47 9.10 -6.14 -9.46
N ARG A 48 7.80 -6.36 -9.29
CA ARG A 48 6.76 -5.48 -9.83
C ARG A 48 6.59 -4.32 -8.86
N VAL A 49 6.72 -3.09 -9.34
CA VAL A 49 6.68 -1.89 -8.49
C VAL A 49 5.73 -0.85 -9.04
N LEU A 50 5.11 -0.10 -8.14
CA LEU A 50 4.53 1.21 -8.42
C LEU A 50 5.37 2.26 -7.67
N VAL A 51 5.78 3.30 -8.38
CA VAL A 51 6.66 4.34 -7.85
C VAL A 51 5.98 5.68 -7.98
N GLY A 52 5.70 6.31 -6.85
CA GLY A 52 5.40 7.74 -6.82
C GLY A 52 6.71 8.51 -6.88
N ALA A 53 6.91 9.30 -7.93
CA ALA A 53 8.14 10.06 -8.13
C ALA A 53 7.86 11.53 -8.44
N GLN A 54 8.73 12.41 -7.93
CA GLN A 54 8.75 13.82 -8.28
C GLN A 54 9.71 14.03 -9.45
N LYS A 55 9.21 14.70 -10.50
CA LYS A 55 10.04 15.10 -11.63
C LYS A 55 10.74 16.44 -11.33
N ALA A 56 12.04 16.51 -11.57
CA ALA A 56 12.82 17.73 -11.45
C ALA A 56 12.85 18.54 -12.75
N ALA A 57 13.34 19.78 -12.68
CA ALA A 57 13.42 20.69 -13.83
C ALA A 57 14.37 20.20 -14.93
N ASP A 58 15.41 19.44 -14.56
CA ASP A 58 16.32 18.78 -15.49
C ASP A 58 15.74 17.51 -16.13
N GLY A 59 14.49 17.16 -15.80
CA GLY A 59 13.79 15.98 -16.30
C GLY A 59 14.08 14.69 -15.54
N SER A 60 14.96 14.70 -14.54
CA SER A 60 15.21 13.55 -13.67
C SER A 60 14.03 13.28 -12.73
N TYR A 61 13.98 12.08 -12.16
CA TYR A 61 12.94 11.66 -11.22
C TYR A 61 13.55 11.25 -9.89
N ALA A 62 12.98 11.76 -8.79
CA ALA A 62 13.27 11.32 -7.43
C ALA A 62 12.09 10.53 -6.89
N ALA A 63 12.31 9.28 -6.48
CA ALA A 63 11.27 8.46 -5.87
C ALA A 63 10.88 9.03 -4.49
N VAL A 64 9.58 9.19 -4.26
CA VAL A 64 8.99 9.62 -2.98
C VAL A 64 8.54 8.40 -2.19
N PHE A 65 7.94 7.43 -2.88
CA PHE A 65 7.57 6.14 -2.30
C PHE A 65 7.66 5.03 -3.35
N VAL A 66 7.80 3.79 -2.88
CA VAL A 66 7.82 2.59 -3.71
C VAL A 66 6.91 1.55 -3.08
N PHE A 67 5.87 1.14 -3.81
CA PHE A 67 5.10 -0.04 -3.47
C PHE A 67 5.65 -1.22 -4.25
N VAL A 68 6.04 -2.26 -3.51
CA VAL A 68 6.55 -3.50 -4.08
C VAL A 68 5.46 -4.55 -4.03
N GLY A 69 5.16 -5.13 -5.18
CA GLY A 69 4.27 -6.28 -5.29
C GLY A 69 4.88 -7.49 -4.59
N LYS A 70 4.25 -7.92 -3.50
CA LYS A 70 4.61 -9.14 -2.77
C LYS A 70 3.83 -10.34 -3.36
N ASP A 71 4.43 -11.53 -3.36
CA ASP A 71 3.78 -12.80 -3.75
C ASP A 71 3.11 -12.77 -5.13
N GLY A 72 3.71 -12.06 -6.08
CA GLY A 72 3.24 -11.96 -7.47
C GLY A 72 2.17 -10.91 -7.73
N VAL A 73 1.69 -10.22 -6.68
CA VAL A 73 0.76 -9.09 -6.79
C VAL A 73 1.37 -8.02 -7.70
N VAL A 74 0.56 -7.49 -8.62
CA VAL A 74 0.90 -6.29 -9.38
C VAL A 74 0.27 -5.12 -8.64
N PRO A 75 1.05 -4.18 -8.07
CA PRO A 75 0.46 -2.99 -7.46
C PRO A 75 -0.46 -2.28 -8.46
N PRO A 76 -1.75 -2.08 -8.14
CA PRO A 76 -2.66 -1.31 -8.98
C PRO A 76 -2.29 0.18 -8.93
N LEU A 77 -2.66 0.92 -9.99
CA LEU A 77 -2.39 2.37 -10.16
C LEU A 77 -2.87 3.22 -8.98
#